data_AF-A0A8T5ZLU2-F1
#
_entry.id   AF-A0A8T5ZLU2-F1
#
_cell.length_a   1.000
_cell.length_b   1.000
_cell.length_c   1.000
_cell.angle_alpha   90.00
_cell.angle_beta   90.00
_cell.angle_gamma   90.00
#
_symmetry.space_group_name_H-M   'P 1'
#
loop_
_entity.id
_entity.type
_entity.pdbx_description
1 polymer ?
#
loop_
_entity_poly.entity_id
_entity_poly.type
_entity_poly.pdbx_seq_one_letter_code
_entity_poly.pdbx_strand_id
1 'polypeptide(L)'
;DFADTQNFWAWRGQGETLAFAGHTDVVPPGDADRWINPPFEPTIRDGMLFGRGAADMKGSLAAMVVAAERFVAQHPNHTGRLAFLITSDEEASAHNGTVKVVEALMARNERLDYCLVGEPSSIEVVGDVVKNGRRGSLTCNLTIHGVQGHVAYPHLADNPVHRAAPFLNELVAIEWDQGNEFFPATSMQIANIQAGTGSNNVIPGELFVQFNFRFSTELTDEMIKAQVLALLEKHQLRYTVDWWLSGQPFLTARGKLVDAVVNAVEHYNEIKPQLLTTGGTSDG
;
A
#
# COMPACT_ATOMS: atom_id res chain seq x y z
N ASP A 1 -17.18 9.69 10.15
CA ASP A 1 -16.52 10.73 9.35
C ASP A 1 -15.40 11.36 10.13
N PHE A 2 -14.23 11.43 9.50
CA PHE A 2 -13.03 12.07 10.05
C PHE A 2 -12.51 13.07 9.02
N ALA A 3 -12.69 14.37 9.30
CA ALA A 3 -12.41 15.45 8.36
C ALA A 3 -13.11 15.26 6.99
N ASP A 4 -12.34 15.14 5.91
CA ASP A 4 -12.79 14.97 4.53
C ASP A 4 -12.98 13.49 4.13
N THR A 5 -12.67 12.55 5.02
CA THR A 5 -12.80 11.12 4.76
C THR A 5 -14.08 10.54 5.36
N GLN A 6 -14.87 9.87 4.51
CA GLN A 6 -16.06 9.13 4.92
C GLN A 6 -15.67 7.71 5.31
N ASN A 7 -16.19 7.28 6.44
CA ASN A 7 -15.95 5.93 6.94
C ASN A 7 -17.25 5.33 7.42
N PHE A 8 -17.46 4.07 7.07
CA PHE A 8 -18.67 3.33 7.36
C PHE A 8 -18.33 2.08 8.15
N TRP A 9 -18.92 1.97 9.34
CA TRP A 9 -18.92 0.77 10.17
C TRP A 9 -20.35 0.31 10.39
N ALA A 10 -20.72 -0.84 9.82
CA ALA A 10 -22.03 -1.44 10.01
C ALA A 10 -21.90 -2.93 10.30
N TRP A 11 -22.84 -3.45 11.07
CA TRP A 11 -22.81 -4.85 11.47
C TRP A 11 -24.20 -5.39 11.77
N ARG A 12 -24.33 -6.72 11.71
CA ARG A 12 -25.52 -7.48 12.07
C ARG A 12 -25.11 -8.72 12.86
N GLY A 13 -25.88 -9.04 13.90
CA GLY A 13 -25.64 -10.20 14.76
C GLY A 13 -24.81 -9.86 16.01
N GLN A 14 -24.39 -10.88 16.73
CA GLN A 14 -23.68 -10.76 18.02
C GLN A 14 -22.69 -11.91 18.20
N GLY A 15 -21.60 -11.67 18.94
CA GLY A 15 -20.53 -12.66 19.19
C GLY A 15 -19.30 -12.42 18.32
N GLU A 16 -18.61 -13.53 17.95
CA GLU A 16 -17.41 -13.48 17.09
C GLU A 16 -17.70 -12.69 15.81
N THR A 17 -16.83 -11.75 15.46
CA THR A 17 -17.02 -10.80 14.37
C THR A 17 -16.18 -11.16 13.16
N LEU A 18 -16.83 -11.41 12.03
CA LEU A 18 -16.23 -11.39 10.70
C LEU A 18 -16.54 -10.04 10.04
N ALA A 19 -15.50 -9.26 9.74
CA ALA A 19 -15.62 -8.02 8.99
C ALA A 19 -15.17 -8.21 7.54
N PHE A 20 -15.97 -7.72 6.60
CA PHE A 20 -15.50 -7.38 5.26
C PHE A 20 -14.94 -5.97 5.29
N ALA A 21 -13.69 -5.82 4.86
CA ALA A 21 -13.02 -4.53 4.76
C ALA A 21 -12.78 -4.15 3.30
N GLY A 22 -12.81 -2.86 3.02
CA GLY A 22 -12.52 -2.33 1.69
C GLY A 22 -12.72 -0.84 1.57
N HIS A 23 -12.62 -0.33 0.35
CA HIS A 23 -12.68 1.10 0.08
C HIS A 23 -13.55 1.45 -1.13
N THR A 24 -13.92 2.72 -1.25
CA THR A 24 -14.85 3.24 -2.26
C THR A 24 -14.26 4.31 -3.17
N ASP A 25 -13.20 4.96 -2.71
CA ASP A 25 -12.31 5.79 -3.52
C ASP A 25 -11.58 4.95 -4.57
N VAL A 26 -11.05 5.67 -5.55
CA VAL A 26 -10.32 5.09 -6.68
C VAL A 26 -9.26 6.08 -7.10
N VAL A 27 -8.10 5.61 -7.56
CA VAL A 27 -7.08 6.51 -8.13
C VAL A 27 -7.59 7.32 -9.33
N PRO A 28 -6.98 8.48 -9.63
CA PRO A 28 -7.30 9.27 -10.81
C PRO A 28 -7.25 8.43 -12.11
N PRO A 29 -8.14 8.68 -13.07
CA PRO A 29 -8.14 7.96 -14.34
C PRO A 29 -7.03 8.42 -15.29
N GLY A 30 -6.38 9.54 -15.00
CA GLY A 30 -5.50 10.22 -15.94
C GLY A 30 -6.29 10.88 -17.08
N ASP A 31 -5.67 10.93 -18.25
CA ASP A 31 -6.27 11.49 -19.46
C ASP A 31 -7.37 10.56 -20.00
N ALA A 32 -8.62 11.04 -19.97
CA ALA A 32 -9.80 10.28 -20.38
C ALA A 32 -9.77 9.91 -21.87
N ASP A 33 -9.14 10.71 -22.74
CA ASP A 33 -9.08 10.46 -24.18
C ASP A 33 -8.17 9.27 -24.51
N ARG A 34 -7.35 8.81 -23.56
CA ARG A 34 -6.51 7.63 -23.69
C ARG A 34 -7.22 6.33 -23.33
N TRP A 35 -8.45 6.41 -22.82
CA TRP A 35 -9.25 5.24 -22.50
C TRP A 35 -10.05 4.76 -23.71
N ILE A 36 -10.13 3.44 -23.90
CA ILE A 36 -10.99 2.86 -24.95
C ILE A 36 -12.48 3.03 -24.58
N ASN A 37 -12.81 2.86 -23.30
CA ASN A 37 -14.15 3.12 -22.74
C ASN A 37 -13.99 4.19 -21.65
N PRO A 38 -14.89 5.19 -21.54
CA PRO A 38 -14.76 6.22 -20.52
C PRO A 38 -14.61 5.61 -19.12
N PRO A 39 -13.65 6.09 -18.30
CA PRO A 39 -13.25 5.42 -17.06
C PRO A 39 -14.38 5.28 -16.03
N PHE A 40 -15.39 6.13 -16.08
CA PHE A 40 -16.53 6.13 -15.15
C PHE A 40 -17.86 5.77 -15.81
N GLU A 41 -17.82 5.23 -17.03
CA GLU A 41 -18.98 4.64 -17.70
C GLU A 41 -18.78 3.11 -17.77
N PRO A 42 -19.26 2.35 -16.76
CA PRO A 42 -19.01 0.91 -16.67
C PRO A 42 -19.52 0.19 -17.92
N THR A 43 -18.61 -0.43 -18.64
CA THR A 43 -18.89 -1.02 -19.96
C THR A 43 -18.52 -2.50 -19.95
N ILE A 44 -19.46 -3.37 -20.31
CA ILE A 44 -19.18 -4.79 -20.52
C ILE A 44 -18.79 -5.00 -21.98
N ARG A 45 -17.59 -5.55 -22.20
CA ARG A 45 -17.08 -5.88 -23.53
C ARG A 45 -16.29 -7.18 -23.45
N ASP A 46 -16.53 -8.10 -24.38
CA ASP A 46 -15.85 -9.40 -24.45
C ASP A 46 -15.87 -10.18 -23.13
N GLY A 47 -16.99 -10.08 -22.39
CA GLY A 47 -17.17 -10.73 -21.09
C GLY A 47 -16.48 -10.04 -19.90
N MET A 48 -15.80 -8.91 -20.13
CA MET A 48 -15.08 -8.17 -19.08
C MET A 48 -15.79 -6.84 -18.77
N LEU A 49 -15.84 -6.50 -17.48
CA LEU A 49 -16.32 -5.20 -17.00
C LEU A 49 -15.16 -4.18 -16.99
N PHE A 50 -15.26 -3.16 -17.82
CA PHE A 50 -14.30 -2.07 -17.88
C PHE A 50 -14.81 -0.85 -17.10
N GLY A 51 -13.94 -0.27 -16.28
CA GLY A 51 -14.17 0.96 -15.54
C GLY A 51 -13.13 1.13 -14.44
N ARG A 52 -12.79 2.37 -14.11
CA ARG A 52 -11.97 2.71 -12.95
C ARG A 52 -12.71 2.23 -11.69
N GLY A 53 -12.04 1.38 -10.92
CA GLY A 53 -12.59 0.76 -9.73
C GLY A 53 -13.24 -0.61 -9.96
N ALA A 54 -13.33 -1.08 -11.21
CA ALA A 54 -13.96 -2.38 -11.49
C ALA A 54 -13.25 -3.55 -10.78
N ALA A 55 -11.91 -3.56 -10.82
CA ALA A 55 -11.09 -4.53 -10.09
C ALA A 55 -10.72 -4.06 -8.68
N ASP A 56 -10.50 -2.74 -8.51
CA ASP A 56 -9.85 -2.15 -7.35
C ASP A 56 -10.68 -1.01 -6.72
N MET A 57 -11.57 -1.28 -5.77
CA MET A 57 -12.05 -2.62 -5.37
C MET A 57 -13.58 -2.72 -5.39
N LYS A 58 -14.26 -1.93 -6.23
CA LYS A 58 -15.73 -1.87 -6.25
C LYS A 58 -16.39 -3.18 -6.68
N GLY A 59 -15.74 -3.95 -7.56
CA GLY A 59 -16.22 -5.26 -7.97
C GLY A 59 -16.29 -6.26 -6.81
N SER A 60 -15.21 -6.38 -6.04
CA SER A 60 -15.18 -7.23 -4.85
C SER A 60 -16.07 -6.69 -3.74
N LEU A 61 -16.15 -5.36 -3.56
CA LEU A 61 -17.09 -4.76 -2.61
C LEU A 61 -18.55 -5.13 -2.92
N ALA A 62 -18.96 -5.04 -4.18
CA ALA A 62 -20.29 -5.49 -4.61
C ALA A 62 -20.50 -6.99 -4.36
N ALA A 63 -19.49 -7.83 -4.62
CA ALA A 63 -19.56 -9.27 -4.35
C ALA A 63 -19.72 -9.57 -2.85
N MET A 64 -19.00 -8.86 -1.98
CA MET A 64 -19.12 -8.99 -0.52
C MET A 64 -20.51 -8.60 -0.01
N VAL A 65 -21.09 -7.52 -0.53
CA VAL A 65 -22.47 -7.11 -0.20
C VAL A 65 -23.47 -8.20 -0.62
N VAL A 66 -23.41 -8.67 -1.85
CA VAL A 66 -24.33 -9.71 -2.35
C VAL A 66 -24.17 -11.03 -1.59
N ALA A 67 -22.94 -11.40 -1.21
CA ALA A 67 -22.69 -12.57 -0.38
C ALA A 67 -23.33 -12.43 1.01
N ALA A 68 -23.19 -11.27 1.65
CA ALA A 68 -23.81 -10.97 2.94
C ALA A 68 -25.34 -11.02 2.87
N GLU A 69 -25.95 -10.42 1.85
CA GLU A 69 -27.40 -10.45 1.62
C GLU A 69 -27.92 -11.88 1.50
N ARG A 70 -27.29 -12.69 0.64
CA ARG A 70 -27.66 -14.09 0.42
C ARG A 70 -27.49 -14.93 1.68
N PHE A 71 -26.37 -14.76 2.39
CA PHE A 71 -26.09 -15.47 3.63
C PHE A 71 -27.14 -15.14 4.70
N VAL A 72 -27.45 -13.87 4.92
CA VAL A 72 -28.45 -13.44 5.91
C VAL A 72 -29.85 -13.91 5.54
N ALA A 73 -30.21 -13.91 4.25
CA ALA A 73 -31.51 -14.43 3.80
C ALA A 73 -31.65 -15.94 4.05
N GLN A 74 -30.59 -16.72 3.83
CA GLN A 74 -30.57 -18.16 4.06
C GLN A 74 -30.42 -18.53 5.55
N HIS A 75 -29.73 -17.70 6.32
CA HIS A 75 -29.41 -17.92 7.72
C HIS A 75 -29.79 -16.70 8.57
N PRO A 76 -31.09 -16.35 8.69
CA PRO A 76 -31.53 -15.13 9.37
C PRO A 76 -31.17 -15.07 10.86
N ASN A 77 -30.97 -16.24 11.47
CA ASN A 77 -30.60 -16.45 12.88
C ASN A 77 -29.14 -16.95 13.01
N HIS A 78 -28.26 -16.58 12.08
CA HIS A 78 -26.85 -16.96 12.16
C HIS A 78 -26.23 -16.56 13.50
N THR A 79 -25.25 -17.35 13.96
CA THR A 79 -24.41 -16.99 15.10
C THR A 79 -23.28 -16.07 14.66
N GLY A 80 -22.71 -15.32 15.60
CA GLY A 80 -21.66 -14.36 15.29
C GLY A 80 -22.20 -13.07 14.69
N ARG A 81 -21.27 -12.19 14.36
CA ARG A 81 -21.51 -10.86 13.85
C ARG A 81 -20.84 -10.70 12.49
N LEU A 82 -21.62 -10.32 11.49
CA LEU A 82 -21.12 -9.94 10.17
C LEU A 82 -21.02 -8.42 10.12
N ALA A 83 -19.88 -7.90 9.72
CA ALA A 83 -19.61 -6.47 9.68
C ALA A 83 -19.01 -6.01 8.35
N PHE A 84 -19.14 -4.72 8.07
CA PHE A 84 -18.49 -4.00 6.99
C PHE A 84 -17.70 -2.83 7.59
N LEU A 85 -16.42 -2.74 7.24
CA LEU A 85 -15.54 -1.60 7.51
C LEU A 85 -15.12 -1.01 6.17
N ILE A 86 -15.73 0.09 5.78
CA ILE A 86 -15.51 0.70 4.46
C ILE A 86 -15.00 2.12 4.60
N THR A 87 -13.94 2.46 3.87
CA THR A 87 -13.37 3.81 3.82
C THR A 87 -13.49 4.46 2.44
N SER A 88 -13.22 5.76 2.36
CA SER A 88 -13.15 6.55 1.14
C SER A 88 -11.78 7.22 0.93
N ASP A 89 -10.75 6.75 1.64
CA ASP A 89 -9.35 7.20 1.50
C ASP A 89 -8.44 6.02 1.86
N GLU A 90 -8.34 5.04 0.98
CA GLU A 90 -7.28 4.01 1.03
C GLU A 90 -6.13 4.39 0.08
N GLU A 91 -6.48 4.93 -1.09
CA GLU A 91 -5.57 5.12 -2.22
C GLU A 91 -4.73 6.42 -2.12
N ALA A 92 -5.06 7.32 -1.19
CA ALA A 92 -4.39 8.61 -1.05
C ALA A 92 -3.57 8.74 0.25
N SER A 93 -4.09 9.44 1.25
CA SER A 93 -3.33 9.70 2.48
C SER A 93 -3.50 8.59 3.50
N ALA A 94 -4.71 7.99 3.52
CA ALA A 94 -5.20 7.01 4.48
C ALA A 94 -5.15 7.45 5.95
N HIS A 95 -4.81 8.71 6.26
CA HIS A 95 -4.64 9.19 7.65
C HIS A 95 -5.96 9.25 8.42
N ASN A 96 -7.05 9.52 7.70
CA ASN A 96 -8.40 9.65 8.26
C ASN A 96 -9.32 8.47 7.88
N GLY A 97 -8.78 7.46 7.21
CA GLY A 97 -9.50 6.29 6.72
C GLY A 97 -9.68 5.19 7.77
N THR A 98 -9.45 3.95 7.35
CA THR A 98 -9.63 2.74 8.17
C THR A 98 -8.91 2.81 9.52
N VAL A 99 -7.71 3.40 9.57
CA VAL A 99 -6.95 3.57 10.82
C VAL A 99 -7.76 4.26 11.92
N LYS A 100 -8.53 5.30 11.59
CA LYS A 100 -9.36 6.03 12.56
C LYS A 100 -10.58 5.23 13.01
N VAL A 101 -11.13 4.41 12.13
CA VAL A 101 -12.19 3.47 12.51
C VAL A 101 -11.65 2.44 13.48
N VAL A 102 -10.50 1.84 13.19
CA VAL A 102 -9.84 0.84 14.05
C VAL A 102 -9.49 1.45 15.42
N GLU A 103 -8.90 2.65 15.46
CA GLU A 103 -8.64 3.38 16.71
C GLU A 103 -9.93 3.56 17.55
N ALA A 104 -11.04 3.96 16.91
CA ALA A 104 -12.32 4.16 17.59
C ALA A 104 -12.94 2.85 18.09
N LEU A 105 -12.82 1.74 17.33
CA LEU A 105 -13.26 0.41 17.75
C LEU A 105 -12.45 -0.08 18.96
N MET A 106 -11.12 0.06 18.90
CA MET A 106 -10.22 -0.30 20.00
C MET A 106 -10.51 0.51 21.26
N ALA A 107 -10.73 1.83 21.13
CA ALA A 107 -11.02 2.71 22.26
C ALA A 107 -12.29 2.31 23.03
N ARG A 108 -13.25 1.65 22.37
CA ARG A 108 -14.46 1.11 23.00
C ARG A 108 -14.41 -0.40 23.25
N ASN A 109 -13.22 -0.99 23.22
CA ASN A 109 -12.97 -2.42 23.40
C ASN A 109 -13.77 -3.33 22.45
N GLU A 110 -14.09 -2.83 21.26
CA GLU A 110 -14.71 -3.63 20.21
C GLU A 110 -13.62 -4.23 19.33
N ARG A 111 -13.52 -5.56 19.32
CA ARG A 111 -12.52 -6.30 18.54
C ARG A 111 -13.17 -7.00 17.36
N LEU A 112 -12.37 -7.17 16.31
CA LEU A 112 -12.67 -8.04 15.19
C LEU A 112 -11.98 -9.39 15.44
N ASP A 113 -12.69 -10.49 15.20
CA ASP A 113 -12.11 -11.83 15.33
C ASP A 113 -11.52 -12.28 13.98
N TYR A 114 -12.17 -11.88 12.89
CA TYR A 114 -11.78 -12.17 11.52
C TYR A 114 -12.00 -10.95 10.63
N CYS A 115 -11.08 -10.67 9.71
CA CYS A 115 -11.21 -9.60 8.72
C CYS A 115 -10.83 -10.14 7.33
N LEU A 116 -11.73 -9.99 6.36
CA LEU A 116 -11.45 -10.28 4.96
C LEU A 116 -11.42 -8.96 4.18
N VAL A 117 -10.25 -8.56 3.72
CA VAL A 117 -10.08 -7.38 2.85
C VAL A 117 -10.30 -7.79 1.41
N GLY A 118 -11.17 -7.08 0.70
CA GLY A 118 -11.57 -7.43 -0.68
C GLY A 118 -10.61 -6.95 -1.79
N GLU A 119 -9.35 -6.66 -1.48
CA GLU A 119 -8.37 -6.25 -2.49
C GLU A 119 -8.18 -7.30 -3.61
N PRO A 120 -7.90 -6.91 -4.86
CA PRO A 120 -7.60 -7.85 -5.93
C PRO A 120 -6.29 -8.60 -5.63
N SER A 121 -6.39 -9.88 -5.27
CA SER A 121 -5.24 -10.70 -4.87
C SER A 121 -4.70 -11.62 -5.95
N SER A 122 -5.54 -12.01 -6.92
CA SER A 122 -5.25 -13.02 -7.93
C SER A 122 -4.24 -12.53 -8.98
N ILE A 123 -3.52 -13.45 -9.61
CA ILE A 123 -2.52 -13.16 -10.65
C ILE A 123 -3.06 -13.46 -12.04
N GLU A 124 -3.39 -14.73 -12.31
CA GLU A 124 -3.81 -15.23 -13.62
C GLU A 124 -5.30 -15.58 -13.63
N VAL A 125 -5.77 -16.27 -12.59
CA VAL A 125 -7.15 -16.73 -12.47
C VAL A 125 -7.71 -16.41 -11.09
N VAL A 126 -8.99 -16.05 -11.03
CA VAL A 126 -9.65 -15.74 -9.76
C VAL A 126 -9.45 -16.89 -8.77
N GLY A 127 -8.88 -16.58 -7.61
CA GLY A 127 -8.63 -17.53 -6.53
C GLY A 127 -7.26 -18.23 -6.57
N ASP A 128 -6.37 -17.94 -7.51
CA ASP A 128 -5.03 -18.56 -7.50
C ASP A 128 -4.14 -18.08 -6.33
N VAL A 129 -4.41 -16.90 -5.80
CA VAL A 129 -3.64 -16.27 -4.71
C VAL A 129 -4.57 -15.65 -3.67
N VAL A 130 -4.24 -15.89 -2.40
CA VAL A 130 -4.80 -15.23 -1.22
C VAL A 130 -3.68 -14.55 -0.46
N LYS A 131 -3.91 -13.33 0.02
CA LYS A 131 -2.93 -12.59 0.82
C LYS A 131 -3.18 -12.83 2.30
N ASN A 132 -2.21 -13.39 3.01
CA ASN A 132 -2.25 -13.55 4.46
C ASN A 132 -1.31 -12.57 5.18
N GLY A 133 -0.78 -11.59 4.46
CA GLY A 133 0.08 -10.54 4.99
C GLY A 133 0.52 -9.61 3.87
N ARG A 134 1.10 -8.46 4.22
CA ARG A 134 1.71 -7.52 3.28
C ARG A 134 3.00 -6.95 3.87
N ARG A 135 3.90 -6.56 2.98
CA ARG A 135 5.09 -5.78 3.34
C ARG A 135 4.69 -4.39 3.79
N GLY A 136 5.48 -3.79 4.67
CA GLY A 136 5.35 -2.38 5.01
C GLY A 136 5.71 -1.48 3.84
N SER A 137 5.34 -0.21 3.94
CA SER A 137 5.67 0.83 2.95
C SER A 137 6.21 2.06 3.65
N LEU A 138 7.48 2.39 3.39
CA LEU A 138 8.14 3.57 3.94
C LEU A 138 8.71 4.41 2.79
N THR A 139 8.24 5.64 2.67
CA THR A 139 8.74 6.61 1.69
C THR A 139 9.68 7.61 2.36
N CYS A 140 10.78 7.92 1.68
CA CYS A 140 11.73 8.96 2.05
C CYS A 140 11.72 10.06 0.99
N ASN A 141 11.46 11.28 1.42
CA ASN A 141 11.65 12.51 0.65
C ASN A 141 12.95 13.15 1.12
N LEU A 142 14.02 13.00 0.34
CA LEU A 142 15.35 13.48 0.67
C LEU A 142 15.73 14.67 -0.20
N THR A 143 16.11 15.79 0.42
CA THR A 143 16.72 16.93 -0.26
C THR A 143 18.17 17.09 0.20
N ILE A 144 19.11 16.96 -0.72
CA ILE A 144 20.54 17.15 -0.48
C ILE A 144 20.93 18.58 -0.88
N HIS A 145 21.56 19.30 0.04
CA HIS A 145 21.89 20.72 -0.10
C HIS A 145 23.33 20.92 -0.57
N GLY A 146 23.48 21.68 -1.64
CA GLY A 146 24.75 22.17 -2.17
C GLY A 146 24.87 23.69 -2.05
N VAL A 147 25.53 24.29 -3.04
CA VAL A 147 25.63 25.75 -3.23
C VAL A 147 25.56 26.02 -4.72
N GLN A 148 24.54 26.77 -5.14
CA GLN A 148 24.36 27.12 -6.55
C GLN A 148 25.47 28.05 -7.04
N GLY A 149 25.90 27.87 -8.29
CA GLY A 149 26.88 28.75 -8.92
C GLY A 149 27.00 28.53 -10.42
N HIS A 150 27.79 29.37 -11.09
CA HIS A 150 28.04 29.22 -12.52
C HIS A 150 28.98 28.03 -12.77
N VAL A 151 28.66 27.18 -13.75
CA VAL A 151 29.37 25.89 -13.99
C VAL A 151 30.87 26.05 -14.24
N ALA A 152 31.30 27.17 -14.83
CA ALA A 152 32.71 27.47 -15.07
C ALA A 152 33.52 27.85 -13.82
N TYR A 153 32.86 28.08 -12.68
CA TYR A 153 33.51 28.43 -11.40
C TYR A 153 33.12 27.42 -10.30
N PRO A 154 33.41 26.12 -10.49
CA PRO A 154 32.92 25.08 -9.57
C PRO A 154 33.54 25.19 -8.17
N HIS A 155 34.68 25.86 -8.01
CA HIS A 155 35.34 26.10 -6.73
C HIS A 155 34.60 27.12 -5.85
N LEU A 156 33.61 27.86 -6.39
CA LEU A 156 32.73 28.76 -5.65
C LEU A 156 31.34 28.15 -5.40
N ALA A 157 31.14 26.90 -5.82
CA ALA A 157 29.88 26.17 -5.75
C ALA A 157 30.10 24.81 -5.07
N ASP A 158 29.02 24.13 -4.74
CA ASP A 158 29.04 22.76 -4.21
C ASP A 158 27.92 22.00 -4.89
N ASN A 159 28.25 21.09 -5.81
CA ASN A 159 27.27 20.41 -6.64
C ASN A 159 26.66 19.22 -5.88
N PRO A 160 25.38 19.29 -5.45
CA PRO A 160 24.76 18.25 -4.66
C PRO A 160 24.62 16.93 -5.43
N VAL A 161 24.49 16.99 -6.77
CA VAL A 161 24.43 15.79 -7.62
C VAL A 161 25.74 15.01 -7.57
N HIS A 162 26.87 15.71 -7.67
CA HIS A 162 28.18 15.07 -7.61
C HIS A 162 28.47 14.51 -6.22
N ARG A 163 28.10 15.25 -5.16
CA ARG A 163 28.24 14.80 -3.77
C ARG A 163 27.40 13.55 -3.47
N ALA A 164 26.17 13.51 -4.00
CA ALA A 164 25.23 12.42 -3.76
C ALA A 164 25.48 11.15 -4.59
N ALA A 165 26.20 11.24 -5.70
CA ALA A 165 26.47 10.09 -6.59
C ALA A 165 26.98 8.83 -5.86
N PRO A 166 28.02 8.89 -4.99
CA PRO A 166 28.48 7.71 -4.25
C PRO A 166 27.44 7.19 -3.23
N PHE A 167 26.69 8.09 -2.58
CA PHE A 167 25.59 7.73 -1.69
C PHE A 167 24.50 6.96 -2.44
N LEU A 168 24.05 7.47 -3.58
CA LEU A 168 23.00 6.85 -4.39
C LEU A 168 23.44 5.48 -4.91
N ASN A 169 24.68 5.37 -5.38
CA ASN A 169 25.23 4.09 -5.83
C ASN A 169 25.27 3.06 -4.70
N GLU A 170 25.64 3.45 -3.48
CA GLU A 170 25.62 2.55 -2.34
C GLU A 170 24.18 2.20 -1.93
N LEU A 171 23.28 3.18 -1.86
CA LEU A 171 21.87 3.00 -1.47
C LEU A 171 21.16 1.95 -2.35
N VAL A 172 21.32 2.02 -3.67
CA VAL A 172 20.67 1.08 -4.61
C VAL A 172 21.31 -0.31 -4.62
N ALA A 173 22.55 -0.43 -4.12
CA ALA A 173 23.27 -1.69 -4.05
C ALA A 173 23.10 -2.42 -2.70
N ILE A 174 22.45 -1.78 -1.71
CA ILE A 174 22.20 -2.42 -0.41
C ILE A 174 21.21 -3.57 -0.59
N GLU A 175 21.65 -4.73 -0.15
CA GLU A 175 20.78 -5.84 0.20
C GLU A 175 20.28 -5.63 1.63
N TRP A 176 18.98 -5.35 1.75
CA TRP A 176 18.36 -4.92 3.02
C TRP A 176 18.11 -6.10 3.96
N ASP A 177 17.62 -7.21 3.40
CA ASP A 177 17.47 -8.50 4.07
C ASP A 177 17.38 -9.60 3.00
N GLN A 178 17.20 -10.85 3.43
CA GLN A 178 17.01 -12.02 2.54
C GLN A 178 15.55 -12.51 2.50
N GLY A 179 14.62 -11.71 3.06
CA GLY A 179 13.26 -12.15 3.34
C GLY A 179 13.21 -13.31 4.34
N ASN A 180 12.07 -14.01 4.36
CA ASN A 180 11.85 -15.20 5.18
C ASN A 180 10.82 -16.13 4.53
N GLU A 181 10.32 -17.12 5.28
CA GLU A 181 9.30 -18.07 4.79
C GLU A 181 8.04 -17.37 4.24
N PHE A 182 7.69 -16.21 4.79
CA PHE A 182 6.45 -15.51 4.47
C PHE A 182 6.65 -14.33 3.53
N PHE A 183 7.81 -13.68 3.58
CA PHE A 183 8.06 -12.44 2.84
C PHE A 183 9.23 -12.56 1.87
N PRO A 184 9.10 -12.01 0.66
CA PRO A 184 10.28 -11.76 -0.17
C PRO A 184 11.15 -10.70 0.50
N ALA A 185 12.40 -10.59 0.03
CA ALA A 185 13.33 -9.61 0.54
C ALA A 185 12.79 -8.16 0.48
N THR A 186 13.20 -7.34 1.44
CA THR A 186 12.94 -5.90 1.43
C THR A 186 13.53 -5.28 0.16
N SER A 187 12.73 -4.46 -0.51
CA SER A 187 13.13 -3.77 -1.74
C SER A 187 13.02 -2.26 -1.57
N MET A 188 14.02 -1.55 -2.09
CA MET A 188 14.04 -0.08 -2.17
C MET A 188 14.07 0.34 -3.64
N GLN A 189 13.25 1.33 -4.00
CA GLN A 189 13.20 1.88 -5.36
C GLN A 189 13.21 3.41 -5.29
N ILE A 190 14.04 4.05 -6.12
CA ILE A 190 13.99 5.50 -6.35
C ILE A 190 12.82 5.78 -7.30
N ALA A 191 11.80 6.49 -6.80
CA ALA A 191 10.61 6.83 -7.56
C ALA A 191 10.76 8.17 -8.30
N ASN A 192 11.45 9.15 -7.69
CA ASN A 192 11.66 10.47 -8.26
C ASN A 192 13.08 10.98 -7.98
N ILE A 193 13.66 11.69 -8.94
CA ILE A 193 14.94 12.37 -8.79
C ILE A 193 14.94 13.66 -9.62
N GLN A 194 15.24 14.80 -9.00
CA GLN A 194 15.22 16.10 -9.67
C GLN A 194 16.31 17.03 -9.13
N ALA A 195 17.04 17.69 -10.04
CA ALA A 195 17.97 18.77 -9.73
C ALA A 195 18.11 19.72 -10.93
N GLY A 196 18.46 20.96 -10.66
CA GLY A 196 18.74 21.96 -11.69
C GLY A 196 17.57 22.89 -12.00
N THR A 197 17.89 24.00 -12.64
CA THR A 197 16.93 25.05 -13.02
C THR A 197 16.51 24.97 -14.48
N GLY A 198 16.97 23.95 -15.21
CA GLY A 198 16.89 23.84 -16.67
C GLY A 198 17.98 24.60 -17.44
N SER A 199 18.77 25.45 -16.77
CA SER A 199 19.91 26.14 -17.40
C SER A 199 21.14 25.23 -17.48
N ASN A 200 21.85 25.24 -18.61
CA ASN A 200 23.03 24.39 -18.83
C ASN A 200 24.34 24.93 -18.24
N ASN A 201 24.34 26.17 -17.76
CA ASN A 201 25.53 26.86 -17.22
C ASN A 201 25.44 27.14 -15.71
N VAL A 202 24.50 26.51 -15.01
CA VAL A 202 24.26 26.67 -13.57
C VAL A 202 24.38 25.31 -12.86
N ILE A 203 25.23 25.24 -11.83
CA ILE A 203 25.29 24.13 -10.87
C ILE A 203 24.11 24.27 -9.91
N PRO A 204 23.29 23.23 -9.66
CA PRO A 204 22.14 23.33 -8.77
C PRO A 204 22.54 23.56 -7.31
N GLY A 205 21.66 24.25 -6.56
CA GLY A 205 21.80 24.41 -5.11
C GLY A 205 21.24 23.23 -4.30
N GLU A 206 20.43 22.38 -4.91
CA GLU A 206 19.81 21.22 -4.25
C GLU A 206 19.58 20.05 -5.22
N LEU A 207 19.48 18.85 -4.67
CA LEU A 207 19.04 17.63 -5.34
C LEU A 207 17.92 17.00 -4.49
N PHE A 208 16.76 16.82 -5.09
CA PHE A 208 15.67 16.05 -4.49
C PHE A 208 15.70 14.60 -4.98
N VAL A 209 15.52 13.65 -4.06
CA VAL A 209 15.41 12.22 -4.32
C VAL A 209 14.28 11.65 -3.47
N GLN A 210 13.30 11.02 -4.10
CA GLN A 210 12.27 10.25 -3.41
C GLN A 210 12.50 8.77 -3.65
N PHE A 211 12.53 7.98 -2.58
CA PHE A 211 12.60 6.53 -2.66
C PHE A 211 11.64 5.86 -1.68
N ASN A 212 11.14 4.69 -2.07
CA ASN A 212 10.16 3.91 -1.31
C ASN A 212 10.74 2.53 -0.99
N PHE A 213 10.51 2.08 0.23
CA PHE A 213 10.77 0.73 0.70
C PHE A 213 9.48 -0.06 0.74
N ARG A 214 9.51 -1.27 0.17
CA ARG A 214 8.57 -2.34 0.50
C ARG A 214 9.29 -3.34 1.38
N PHE A 215 9.08 -3.27 2.69
CA PHE A 215 9.90 -3.95 3.68
C PHE A 215 9.20 -5.11 4.39
N SER A 216 9.97 -6.17 4.66
CA SER A 216 9.52 -7.40 5.32
C SER A 216 9.56 -7.24 6.85
N THR A 217 9.16 -8.29 7.57
CA THR A 217 9.29 -8.35 9.03
C THR A 217 10.72 -8.52 9.53
N GLU A 218 11.70 -8.74 8.65
CA GLU A 218 13.13 -8.81 9.02
C GLU A 218 13.67 -7.43 9.45
N LEU A 219 13.00 -6.35 9.02
CA LEU A 219 13.37 -4.98 9.32
C LEU A 219 12.20 -4.20 9.93
N THR A 220 12.52 -3.19 10.72
CA THR A 220 11.57 -2.15 11.11
C THR A 220 11.85 -0.87 10.36
N ASP A 221 10.87 0.04 10.31
CA ASP A 221 11.07 1.35 9.70
C ASP A 221 12.16 2.15 10.42
N GLU A 222 12.33 2.01 11.74
CA GLU A 222 13.44 2.64 12.48
C GLU A 222 14.80 2.10 12.06
N MET A 223 14.93 0.78 11.82
CA MET A 223 16.18 0.18 11.33
C MET A 223 16.55 0.71 9.96
N ILE A 224 15.56 0.79 9.04
CA ILE A 224 15.75 1.33 7.69
C ILE A 224 16.16 2.80 7.76
N LYS A 225 15.43 3.62 8.52
CA LYS A 225 15.75 5.04 8.74
C LYS A 225 17.16 5.20 9.27
N ALA A 226 17.54 4.45 10.31
CA ALA A 226 18.86 4.53 10.91
C ALA A 226 19.98 4.19 9.91
N GLN A 227 19.81 3.15 9.09
CA GLN A 227 20.79 2.76 8.08
C GLN A 227 20.93 3.81 6.97
N VAL A 228 19.82 4.40 6.50
CA VAL A 228 19.85 5.50 5.52
C VAL A 228 20.54 6.73 6.09
N LEU A 229 20.24 7.11 7.33
CA LEU A 229 20.88 8.24 8.00
C LEU A 229 22.38 8.02 8.20
N ALA A 230 22.79 6.82 8.63
CA ALA A 230 24.21 6.46 8.74
C ALA A 230 24.92 6.53 7.38
N LEU A 231 24.25 6.17 6.29
CA LEU A 231 24.79 6.28 4.94
C LEU A 231 24.96 7.75 4.51
N LEU A 232 23.99 8.61 4.79
CA LEU A 232 24.08 10.04 4.54
C LEU A 232 25.25 10.69 5.31
N GLU A 233 25.43 10.31 6.58
CA GLU A 233 26.54 10.77 7.43
C GLU A 233 27.90 10.25 6.93
N LYS A 234 28.01 8.98 6.54
CA LYS A 234 29.21 8.38 5.95
C LYS A 234 29.71 9.18 4.74
N HIS A 235 28.79 9.62 3.88
CA HIS A 235 29.09 10.43 2.69
C HIS A 235 29.17 11.94 2.98
N GLN A 236 29.05 12.35 4.24
CA GLN A 236 29.15 13.75 4.69
C GLN A 236 28.24 14.69 3.90
N LEU A 237 26.98 14.29 3.72
CA LEU A 237 25.98 15.06 3.00
C LEU A 237 25.25 16.01 3.95
N ARG A 238 24.95 17.21 3.46
CA ARG A 238 24.02 18.14 4.12
C ARG A 238 22.63 17.89 3.53
N TYR A 239 21.65 17.59 4.37
CA TYR A 239 20.33 17.19 3.87
C TYR A 239 19.19 17.63 4.80
N THR A 240 18.00 17.66 4.22
CA THR A 240 16.72 17.58 4.93
C THR A 240 16.03 16.30 4.49
N VAL A 241 15.37 15.65 5.44
CA VAL A 241 14.68 14.38 5.20
C VAL A 241 13.31 14.43 5.82
N ASP A 242 12.33 13.97 5.06
CA ASP A 242 10.97 13.75 5.50
C ASP A 242 10.59 12.30 5.22
N TRP A 243 10.03 11.63 6.24
CA TRP A 243 9.70 10.22 6.19
C TRP A 243 8.20 10.05 6.29
N TRP A 244 7.64 9.24 5.40
CA TRP A 244 6.24 8.87 5.43
C TRP A 244 6.11 7.35 5.50
N LEU A 245 5.71 6.85 6.66
CA LEU A 245 5.33 5.45 6.85
C LEU A 245 3.85 5.30 6.49
N SER A 246 3.56 4.64 5.37
CA SER A 246 2.18 4.35 4.96
C SER A 246 1.62 3.10 5.64
N GLY A 247 2.48 2.18 6.09
CA GLY A 247 2.04 0.99 6.81
C GLY A 247 3.19 0.10 7.27
N GLN A 248 3.00 -0.60 8.38
CA GLN A 248 3.90 -1.62 8.89
C GLN A 248 3.67 -2.96 8.17
N PRO A 249 4.67 -3.85 8.09
CA PRO A 249 4.44 -5.21 7.62
C PRO A 249 3.53 -5.93 8.61
N PHE A 250 2.60 -6.72 8.09
CA PHE A 250 1.72 -7.55 8.90
C PHE A 250 1.60 -8.94 8.32
N LEU A 251 1.38 -9.91 9.22
CA LEU A 251 1.22 -11.31 8.86
C LEU A 251 0.16 -11.95 9.74
N THR A 252 -0.79 -12.62 9.09
CA THR A 252 -1.74 -13.53 9.70
C THR A 252 -1.28 -14.96 9.45
N ALA A 253 -0.93 -15.66 10.54
CA ALA A 253 -0.58 -17.07 10.47
C ALA A 253 -1.77 -17.92 10.00
N ARG A 254 -1.50 -19.14 9.54
CA ARG A 254 -2.56 -20.12 9.25
C ARG A 254 -3.43 -20.34 10.49
N GLY A 255 -4.73 -20.43 10.27
CA GLY A 255 -5.75 -20.57 11.30
C GLY A 255 -7.14 -20.54 10.67
N LYS A 256 -8.17 -20.46 11.52
CA LYS A 256 -9.57 -20.61 11.10
C LYS A 256 -9.96 -19.78 9.87
N LEU A 257 -9.58 -18.50 9.82
CA LEU A 257 -9.91 -17.62 8.70
C LEU A 257 -9.19 -18.03 7.41
N VAL A 258 -7.86 -18.20 7.49
CA VAL A 258 -7.05 -18.58 6.32
C VAL A 258 -7.53 -19.91 5.77
N ASP A 259 -7.77 -20.89 6.63
CA ASP A 259 -8.26 -22.20 6.21
C ASP A 259 -9.68 -22.12 5.61
N ALA A 260 -10.57 -21.30 6.18
CA ALA A 260 -11.91 -21.09 5.62
C ALA A 260 -11.87 -20.46 4.22
N VAL A 261 -11.01 -19.45 4.00
CA VAL A 261 -10.84 -18.83 2.68
C VAL A 261 -10.23 -19.81 1.69
N VAL A 262 -9.16 -20.52 2.07
CA VAL A 262 -8.52 -21.54 1.22
C VAL A 262 -9.51 -22.62 0.80
N ASN A 263 -10.28 -23.15 1.76
CA ASN A 263 -11.28 -24.19 1.50
C ASN A 263 -12.42 -23.68 0.62
N ALA A 264 -12.86 -22.43 0.81
CA ALA A 264 -13.90 -21.83 -0.03
C ALA A 264 -13.43 -21.67 -1.48
N VAL A 265 -12.21 -21.16 -1.68
CA VAL A 265 -11.61 -21.04 -3.01
C VAL A 265 -11.43 -22.41 -3.66
N GLU A 266 -10.91 -23.40 -2.92
CA GLU A 266 -10.75 -24.77 -3.43
C GLU A 266 -12.09 -25.39 -3.84
N HIS A 267 -13.16 -25.12 -3.09
CA HIS A 267 -14.50 -25.62 -3.40
C HIS A 267 -15.12 -24.97 -4.64
N TYR A 268 -15.01 -23.65 -4.79
CA TYR A 268 -15.71 -22.91 -5.84
C TYR A 268 -14.89 -22.71 -7.13
N ASN A 269 -13.56 -22.62 -7.00
CA ASN A 269 -12.66 -22.37 -8.11
C ASN A 269 -11.90 -23.63 -8.54
N GLU A 270 -12.05 -24.75 -7.81
CA GLU A 270 -11.38 -26.03 -8.08
C GLU A 270 -9.84 -25.91 -8.13
N ILE A 271 -9.29 -24.90 -7.45
CA ILE A 271 -7.86 -24.63 -7.35
C ILE A 271 -7.47 -24.40 -5.90
N LYS A 272 -6.29 -24.88 -5.52
CA LYS A 272 -5.73 -24.59 -4.20
C LYS A 272 -4.96 -23.26 -4.26
N PRO A 273 -5.42 -22.19 -3.58
CA PRO A 273 -4.74 -20.91 -3.61
C PRO A 273 -3.35 -20.97 -2.99
N GLN A 274 -2.43 -20.19 -3.54
CA GLN A 274 -1.17 -19.88 -2.90
C GLN A 274 -1.37 -18.78 -1.84
N LEU A 275 -0.71 -18.93 -0.69
CA LEU A 275 -0.65 -17.89 0.33
C LEU A 275 0.60 -17.05 0.09
N LEU A 276 0.42 -15.79 -0.29
CA LEU A 276 1.53 -14.89 -0.65
C LEU A 276 1.42 -13.55 0.08
N THR A 277 2.56 -12.90 0.30
CA THR A 277 2.64 -11.52 0.85
C THR A 277 3.21 -10.51 -0.16
N THR A 278 3.36 -10.94 -1.41
CA THR A 278 3.87 -10.15 -2.53
C THR A 278 2.91 -9.01 -2.91
N GLY A 279 3.41 -7.99 -3.62
CA GLY A 279 2.63 -6.84 -4.08
C GLY A 279 2.75 -5.60 -3.19
N GLY A 280 1.75 -4.71 -3.26
CA GLY A 280 1.63 -3.48 -2.47
C GLY A 280 1.19 -3.73 -1.02
N THR A 281 0.53 -2.76 -0.39
CA THR A 281 -0.11 -2.91 0.94
C THR A 281 -1.63 -2.92 0.80
N SER A 282 -2.34 -2.94 1.92
CA SER A 282 -3.79 -2.67 2.05
C SER A 282 -4.06 -2.18 3.48
N ASP A 283 -5.28 -1.74 3.76
CA ASP A 283 -5.81 -1.39 5.10
C ASP A 283 -5.93 -2.58 6.10
N GLY A 284 -5.28 -3.71 5.80
CA GLY A 284 -5.43 -5.00 6.49
C GLY A 284 -4.66 -5.15 7.79
#